data_AF-A0A1B6JIQ8-F1
#
_entry.id   AF-A0A1B6JIQ8-F1
#
_cell.length_a   1.000
_cell.length_b   1.000
_cell.length_c   1.000
_cell.angle_alpha   90.00
_cell.angle_beta   90.00
_cell.angle_gamma   90.00
#
_symmetry.space_group_name_H-M   'P 1'
#
loop_
_entity.id
_entity.type
_entity.pdbx_description
1 polymer ?
#
loop_
_entity_poly.entity_id
_entity_poly.type
_entity_poly.pdbx_seq_one_letter_code
_entity_poly.pdbx_strand_id
1 'polypeptide(L)'
;SYAQISHKLKTAQKRAKTLPKPLEQIHADKINRVAGYEHAKQQLNRWDAIVYQQRVAEQLTFPLRSDTVTVHKSTDISKMFRKPTELELELSKFLKEPKPFTQEEETQDNKDEAKEEDYPMSLAEVREKRKMMARLRAQQSYKQAKAMRHSKIKSKKFHQIQRRARVKQQLKEFEELQQKDPEAALKKLEELEKTRAQERVTLRHRSTGQWAKNLAVRAKYDKDARIALAEQLAKSRELTVKLAKNKESESEKEEEEEEEEEPPQMQQIEENDPNNEWLVKQSKEMVDFVSGYRKYWETKVNKQENEAGSDTVVKGNNIPCSNESEMENPNEGNTELKQDKIKPLSDVENKSSEGNTELEQDKIKPLSDVENKS
;
A
#
# COMPACT_ATOMS: atom_id res chain seq x y z
N SER A 1 36.86 -8.42 57.13
CA SER A 1 36.97 -6.95 57.14
C SER A 1 35.72 -6.32 57.76
N TYR A 2 35.86 -5.24 58.54
CA TYR A 2 34.75 -4.50 59.16
C TYR A 2 33.69 -4.04 58.13
N ALA A 3 34.11 -3.64 56.92
CA ALA A 3 33.21 -3.22 55.85
C ALA A 3 32.25 -4.33 55.36
N GLN A 4 32.69 -5.60 55.39
CA GLN A 4 31.84 -6.73 55.02
C GLN A 4 30.77 -7.01 56.10
N ILE A 5 31.11 -6.79 57.37
CA ILE A 5 30.20 -6.95 58.50
C ILE A 5 29.15 -5.83 58.47
N SER A 6 29.56 -4.57 58.27
CA SER A 6 28.62 -3.45 58.18
C SER A 6 27.72 -3.54 56.93
N HIS A 7 28.22 -4.06 55.80
CA HIS A 7 27.38 -4.36 54.64
C HIS A 7 26.36 -5.47 54.94
N LYS A 8 26.78 -6.59 55.54
CA LYS A 8 25.87 -7.67 55.97
C LYS A 8 24.80 -7.15 56.94
N LEU A 9 25.18 -6.32 57.91
CA LEU A 9 24.27 -5.70 58.87
C LEU A 9 23.27 -4.75 58.19
N LYS A 10 23.71 -3.88 57.27
CA LYS A 10 22.82 -3.03 56.47
C LYS A 10 21.86 -3.84 55.59
N THR A 11 22.31 -4.94 54.98
CA THR A 11 21.43 -5.82 54.20
C THR A 11 20.45 -6.60 55.08
N ALA A 12 20.87 -7.00 56.29
CA ALA A 12 19.99 -7.62 57.27
C ALA A 12 18.92 -6.65 57.75
N GLN A 13 19.29 -5.41 58.13
CA GLN A 13 18.33 -4.36 58.50
C GLN A 13 17.33 -4.04 57.37
N LYS A 14 17.78 -3.99 56.11
CA LYS A 14 16.87 -3.80 54.94
C LYS A 14 15.91 -4.98 54.71
N ARG A 15 16.30 -6.20 55.09
CA ARG A 15 15.49 -7.43 54.95
C ARG A 15 14.64 -7.74 56.19
N ALA A 16 15.03 -7.25 57.36
CA ALA A 16 14.33 -7.42 58.63
C ALA A 16 13.10 -6.49 58.74
N LYS A 17 12.15 -6.66 57.81
CA LYS A 17 10.79 -6.16 57.99
C LYS A 17 10.01 -7.24 58.74
N THR A 18 9.57 -6.93 59.95
CA THR A 18 8.67 -7.80 60.70
C THR A 18 7.36 -7.96 59.94
N LEU A 19 6.86 -9.18 59.81
CA LEU A 19 5.54 -9.41 59.24
C LEU A 19 4.48 -8.89 60.22
N PRO A 20 3.44 -8.18 59.75
CA PRO A 20 2.33 -7.79 60.61
C PRO A 20 1.60 -9.05 61.11
N LYS A 21 0.96 -8.94 62.28
CA LYS A 21 0.05 -9.99 62.78
C LYS A 21 -1.00 -10.29 61.70
N PRO A 22 -1.31 -11.57 61.39
CA PRO A 22 -2.37 -11.90 60.46
C PRO A 22 -3.71 -11.30 60.91
N LEU A 23 -4.47 -10.81 59.94
CA LEU A 23 -5.82 -10.28 60.15
C LEU A 23 -6.80 -11.41 60.50
N GLU A 24 -7.92 -11.07 61.10
CA GLU A 24 -9.04 -12.00 61.27
C GLU A 24 -9.56 -12.48 59.91
N GLN A 25 -10.06 -13.73 59.86
CA GLN A 25 -10.46 -14.40 58.61
C GLN A 25 -11.42 -13.55 57.78
N ILE A 26 -12.46 -12.98 58.39
CA ILE A 26 -13.46 -12.14 57.71
C ILE A 26 -12.80 -10.94 56.99
N HIS A 27 -11.80 -10.32 57.61
CA HIS A 27 -11.07 -9.19 57.04
C HIS A 27 -10.09 -9.64 55.95
N ALA A 28 -9.38 -10.76 56.15
CA ALA A 28 -8.50 -11.34 55.13
C ALA A 28 -9.29 -11.76 53.88
N ASP A 29 -10.43 -12.43 54.05
CA ASP A 29 -11.31 -12.86 52.96
C ASP A 29 -11.97 -11.69 52.24
N LYS A 30 -12.20 -10.56 52.92
CA LYS A 30 -12.63 -9.32 52.27
C LYS A 30 -11.54 -8.76 51.36
N ILE A 31 -10.29 -8.73 51.82
CA ILE A 31 -9.13 -8.28 51.01
C ILE A 31 -8.91 -9.22 49.82
N ASN A 32 -8.93 -10.54 50.04
CA ASN A 32 -8.78 -11.54 48.98
C ASN A 32 -9.85 -11.40 47.89
N ARG A 33 -11.11 -11.14 48.28
CA ARG A 33 -12.21 -10.88 47.32
C ARG A 33 -12.02 -9.58 46.53
N VAL A 34 -11.53 -8.51 47.17
CA VAL A 34 -11.24 -7.24 46.47
C VAL A 34 -10.11 -7.44 45.46
N ALA A 35 -8.99 -8.05 45.86
CA ALA A 35 -7.88 -8.34 44.95
C ALA A 35 -8.28 -9.28 43.80
N GLY A 36 -9.08 -10.31 44.08
CA GLY A 36 -9.64 -11.21 43.07
C GLY A 36 -10.56 -10.48 42.08
N TYR A 37 -11.42 -9.58 42.57
CA TYR A 37 -12.27 -8.73 41.72
C TYR A 37 -11.46 -7.78 40.84
N GLU A 38 -10.43 -7.12 41.38
CA GLU A 38 -9.55 -6.24 40.62
C GLU A 38 -8.82 -6.99 39.50
N HIS A 39 -8.30 -8.17 39.78
CA HIS A 39 -7.70 -9.04 38.76
C HIS A 39 -8.72 -9.50 37.71
N ALA A 40 -9.91 -9.95 38.11
CA ALA A 40 -10.96 -10.36 37.18
C ALA A 40 -11.40 -9.19 36.28
N LYS A 41 -11.58 -8.00 36.85
CA LYS A 41 -11.85 -6.75 36.12
C LYS A 41 -10.75 -6.45 35.11
N GLN A 42 -9.47 -6.52 35.49
CA GLN A 42 -8.34 -6.32 34.57
C GLN A 42 -8.33 -7.34 33.40
N GLN A 43 -8.79 -8.57 33.59
CA GLN A 43 -8.93 -9.54 32.49
C GLN A 43 -10.13 -9.22 31.59
N LEU A 44 -11.27 -8.85 32.17
CA LEU A 44 -12.48 -8.46 31.43
C LEU A 44 -12.26 -7.20 30.60
N ASN A 45 -11.57 -6.19 31.14
CA ASN A 45 -11.23 -4.95 30.45
C ASN A 45 -10.46 -5.17 29.12
N ARG A 46 -9.79 -6.32 28.93
CA ARG A 46 -9.13 -6.67 27.67
C ARG A 46 -10.12 -6.93 26.53
N TRP A 47 -11.34 -7.35 26.88
CA TRP A 47 -12.42 -7.63 25.94
C TRP A 47 -13.28 -6.40 25.64
N ASP A 48 -13.22 -5.34 26.46
CA ASP A 48 -14.03 -4.12 26.28
C ASP A 48 -13.89 -3.52 24.87
N ALA A 49 -12.67 -3.51 24.31
CA ALA A 49 -12.43 -3.00 22.96
C ALA A 49 -13.13 -3.85 21.87
N ILE A 50 -13.14 -5.18 22.01
CA ILE A 50 -13.80 -6.11 21.08
C ILE A 50 -15.32 -5.99 21.22
N VAL A 51 -15.82 -5.93 22.45
CA VAL A 51 -17.25 -5.77 22.75
C VAL A 51 -17.76 -4.41 22.26
N TYR A 52 -16.99 -3.34 22.45
CA TYR A 52 -17.31 -2.01 21.92
C TYR A 52 -17.35 -2.02 20.39
N GLN A 53 -16.33 -2.58 19.73
CA GLN A 53 -16.31 -2.73 18.27
C GLN A 53 -17.53 -3.51 17.76
N GLN A 54 -17.94 -4.59 18.45
CA GLN A 54 -19.13 -5.35 18.09
C GLN A 54 -20.45 -4.59 18.33
N ARG A 55 -20.53 -3.72 19.35
CA ARG A 55 -21.71 -2.87 19.61
C ARG A 55 -21.86 -1.72 18.62
N VAL A 56 -20.75 -1.19 18.11
CA VAL A 56 -20.72 -0.06 17.16
C VAL A 56 -20.84 -0.54 15.70
N ALA A 57 -20.56 -1.81 15.41
CA ALA A 57 -20.69 -2.37 14.06
C ALA A 57 -22.15 -2.38 13.59
N GLU A 58 -22.42 -1.74 12.45
CA GLU A 58 -23.74 -1.68 11.80
C GLU A 58 -24.31 -3.08 11.46
N GLN A 59 -23.42 -4.02 11.12
CA GLN A 59 -23.79 -5.41 10.84
C GLN A 59 -22.81 -6.38 11.49
N LEU A 60 -23.35 -7.36 12.21
CA LEU A 60 -22.62 -8.53 12.71
C LEU A 60 -22.99 -9.76 11.87
N THR A 61 -22.00 -10.40 11.27
CA THR A 61 -22.19 -11.65 10.51
C THR A 61 -21.78 -12.84 11.37
N PHE A 62 -22.70 -13.79 11.53
CA PHE A 62 -22.46 -15.05 12.24
C PHE A 62 -22.54 -16.23 11.25
N PRO A 63 -21.72 -17.29 11.40
CA PRO A 63 -20.71 -17.50 12.44
C PRO A 63 -19.54 -16.52 12.34
N LEU A 64 -18.96 -16.16 13.49
CA LEU A 64 -17.75 -15.33 13.54
C LEU A 64 -16.60 -16.05 12.85
N ARG A 65 -15.75 -15.30 12.14
CA ARG A 65 -14.55 -15.85 11.50
C ARG A 65 -13.61 -16.40 12.58
N SER A 66 -13.39 -17.71 12.60
CA SER A 66 -12.36 -18.33 13.42
C SER A 66 -10.98 -18.17 12.78
N ASP A 67 -9.93 -18.03 13.59
CA ASP A 67 -8.54 -17.93 13.13
C ASP A 67 -8.00 -19.22 12.48
N THR A 68 -8.85 -20.24 12.31
CA THR A 68 -8.59 -21.45 11.53
C THR A 68 -8.60 -21.18 10.03
N VAL A 69 -7.88 -20.14 9.59
CA VAL A 69 -7.60 -19.90 8.17
C VAL A 69 -6.54 -20.92 7.74
N THR A 70 -6.97 -22.03 7.16
CA THR A 70 -6.06 -22.99 6.53
C THR A 70 -5.45 -22.37 5.27
N VAL A 71 -4.34 -21.65 5.44
CA VAL A 71 -3.57 -21.08 4.32
C VAL A 71 -2.86 -22.21 3.58
N HIS A 72 -3.59 -22.86 2.68
CA HIS A 72 -3.02 -23.79 1.71
C HIS A 72 -2.07 -23.00 0.80
N LYS A 73 -0.78 -23.31 0.85
CA LYS A 73 0.17 -22.80 -0.15
C LYS A 73 -0.17 -23.47 -1.48
N SER A 74 0.18 -22.85 -2.60
CA SER A 74 -0.04 -23.45 -3.93
C SER A 74 0.61 -24.83 -4.10
N THR A 75 1.68 -25.11 -3.34
CA THR A 75 2.37 -26.41 -3.25
C THR A 75 1.66 -27.46 -2.39
N ASP A 76 0.65 -27.07 -1.62
CA ASP A 76 -0.11 -27.97 -0.74
C ASP A 76 -1.32 -28.52 -1.50
N ILE A 77 -1.93 -27.68 -2.36
CA ILE A 77 -2.98 -28.06 -3.31
C ILE A 77 -2.55 -29.30 -4.13
N SER A 78 -1.34 -29.29 -4.72
CA SER A 78 -0.85 -30.43 -5.51
C SER A 78 -0.60 -31.71 -4.69
N LYS A 79 -0.44 -31.63 -3.36
CA LYS A 79 -0.28 -32.79 -2.46
C LYS A 79 -1.60 -33.30 -1.89
N MET A 80 -2.66 -32.48 -1.90
CA MET A 80 -3.93 -32.81 -1.25
C MET A 80 -4.82 -33.75 -2.07
N PHE A 81 -4.64 -33.83 -3.39
CA PHE A 81 -5.62 -34.48 -4.29
C PHE A 81 -5.19 -35.81 -4.92
N ARG A 82 -3.97 -36.31 -4.69
CA ARG A 82 -3.54 -37.62 -5.23
C ARG A 82 -2.50 -38.29 -4.35
N LYS A 83 -2.52 -39.63 -4.28
CA LYS A 83 -1.34 -40.41 -3.88
C LYS A 83 -0.24 -40.17 -4.92
N PRO A 84 1.02 -39.90 -4.52
CA PRO A 84 2.10 -39.76 -5.48
C PRO A 84 2.25 -41.05 -6.29
N THR A 85 2.44 -40.91 -7.59
CA THR A 85 2.74 -42.02 -8.50
C THR A 85 4.12 -42.61 -8.19
N GLU A 86 4.37 -43.85 -8.63
CA GLU A 86 5.66 -44.52 -8.42
C GLU A 86 6.82 -43.71 -9.03
N LEU A 87 6.61 -43.15 -10.23
CA LEU A 87 7.54 -42.22 -10.88
C LEU A 87 7.78 -40.94 -10.06
N GLU A 88 6.74 -40.32 -9.47
CA GLU A 88 6.91 -39.15 -8.60
C GLU A 88 7.65 -39.51 -7.31
N LEU A 89 7.46 -40.71 -6.77
CA LEU A 89 8.19 -41.20 -5.60
C LEU A 89 9.68 -41.37 -5.94
N GLU A 90 10.01 -42.03 -7.04
CA GLU A 90 11.39 -42.23 -7.52
C GLU A 90 12.07 -40.90 -7.87
N LEU A 91 11.41 -40.04 -8.64
CA LEU A 91 11.90 -38.70 -8.95
C LEU A 91 12.12 -37.87 -7.67
N SER A 92 11.27 -38.03 -6.66
CA SER A 92 11.46 -37.38 -5.36
C SER A 92 12.57 -37.99 -4.49
N LYS A 93 12.99 -39.24 -4.73
CA LYS A 93 14.19 -39.82 -4.12
C LYS A 93 15.42 -39.22 -4.79
N PHE A 94 15.49 -39.31 -6.12
CA PHE A 94 16.57 -38.76 -6.94
C PHE A 94 16.80 -37.25 -6.72
N LEU A 95 15.74 -36.45 -6.59
CA LEU A 95 15.85 -35.01 -6.28
C LEU A 95 16.26 -34.69 -4.83
N LYS A 96 16.16 -35.65 -3.90
CA LYS A 96 16.57 -35.49 -2.49
C LYS A 96 17.95 -36.06 -2.22
N GLU A 97 18.38 -37.03 -3.01
CA GLU A 97 19.77 -37.47 -3.03
C GLU A 97 20.65 -36.25 -3.35
N PRO A 98 21.65 -35.94 -2.52
CA PRO A 98 22.52 -34.81 -2.79
C PRO A 98 23.26 -35.11 -4.08
N LYS A 99 23.05 -34.28 -5.11
CA LYS A 99 23.85 -34.35 -6.34
C LYS A 99 25.33 -34.38 -5.94
N PRO A 100 26.13 -35.35 -6.41
CA PRO A 100 27.54 -35.43 -6.02
C PRO A 100 28.36 -34.27 -6.61
N PHE A 101 27.87 -33.66 -7.68
CA PHE A 101 28.54 -32.60 -8.42
C PHE A 101 28.54 -31.28 -7.66
N THR A 102 29.74 -30.75 -7.47
CA THR A 102 29.94 -29.35 -7.07
C THR A 102 29.64 -28.42 -8.25
N GLN A 103 29.39 -27.14 -7.95
CA GLN A 103 29.03 -26.12 -8.95
C GLN A 103 30.10 -25.90 -10.05
N GLU A 104 31.31 -26.40 -9.82
CA GLU A 104 32.45 -26.32 -10.73
C GLU A 104 32.41 -27.45 -11.78
N GLU A 105 31.99 -28.66 -11.39
CA GLU A 105 31.89 -29.83 -12.28
C GLU A 105 30.72 -29.73 -13.26
N GLU A 106 29.59 -29.10 -12.86
CA GLU A 106 28.50 -28.78 -13.80
C GLU A 106 29.02 -27.98 -15.02
N THR A 107 30.09 -27.18 -14.88
CA THR A 107 30.68 -26.44 -16.02
C THR A 107 31.57 -27.28 -16.93
N GLN A 108 32.02 -28.44 -16.47
CA GLN A 108 32.81 -29.40 -17.22
C GLN A 108 31.89 -30.35 -18.00
N ASP A 109 30.84 -30.88 -17.35
CA ASP A 109 29.86 -31.77 -17.97
C ASP A 109 29.10 -31.08 -19.12
N ASN A 110 28.83 -29.76 -19.01
CA ASN A 110 28.28 -28.94 -20.10
C ASN A 110 29.16 -28.94 -21.38
N LYS A 111 30.45 -29.32 -21.30
CA LYS A 111 31.33 -29.50 -22.48
C LYS A 111 31.30 -30.92 -23.04
N ASP A 112 30.85 -31.89 -22.27
CA ASP A 112 30.74 -33.29 -22.68
C ASP A 112 29.32 -33.60 -23.19
N GLU A 113 28.27 -32.99 -22.63
CA GLU A 113 26.94 -32.92 -23.27
C GLU A 113 27.02 -32.28 -24.68
N ALA A 114 27.91 -31.30 -24.87
CA ALA A 114 28.17 -30.69 -26.18
C ALA A 114 28.88 -31.63 -27.19
N LYS A 115 29.38 -32.80 -26.75
CA LYS A 115 29.91 -33.87 -27.60
C LYS A 115 28.86 -34.97 -27.86
N GLU A 116 27.87 -35.12 -26.98
CA GLU A 116 26.73 -36.02 -27.23
C GLU A 116 25.72 -35.45 -28.26
N GLU A 117 25.88 -34.20 -28.71
CA GLU A 117 25.08 -33.63 -29.82
C GLU A 117 25.45 -34.19 -31.22
N ASP A 118 26.40 -35.12 -31.33
CA ASP A 118 26.79 -35.78 -32.60
C ASP A 118 25.70 -36.73 -33.16
N TYR A 119 24.63 -37.01 -32.41
CA TYR A 119 23.45 -37.73 -32.93
C TYR A 119 22.53 -36.78 -33.73
N PRO A 120 22.16 -37.11 -34.97
CA PRO A 120 21.29 -36.26 -35.80
C PRO A 120 19.84 -36.24 -35.27
N MET A 121 19.57 -35.28 -34.38
CA MET A 121 18.24 -35.00 -33.82
C MET A 121 17.17 -34.84 -34.92
N SER A 122 15.97 -35.38 -34.68
CA SER A 122 14.82 -35.19 -35.57
C SER A 122 14.41 -33.71 -35.64
N LEU A 123 13.92 -33.29 -36.81
CA LEU A 123 13.46 -31.92 -37.06
C LEU A 123 12.32 -31.49 -36.13
N ALA A 124 11.53 -32.44 -35.60
CA ALA A 124 10.55 -32.18 -34.55
C ALA A 124 11.22 -31.84 -33.20
N GLU A 125 12.16 -32.68 -32.76
CA GLU A 125 12.89 -32.54 -31.50
C GLU A 125 13.72 -31.25 -31.46
N VAL A 126 14.35 -30.88 -32.59
CA VAL A 126 15.06 -29.59 -32.73
C VAL A 126 14.11 -28.40 -32.55
N ARG A 127 12.87 -28.47 -33.05
CA ARG A 127 11.86 -27.42 -32.83
C ARG A 127 11.42 -27.37 -31.37
N GLU A 128 11.34 -28.50 -30.68
CA GLU A 128 10.98 -28.57 -29.26
C GLU A 128 12.10 -28.09 -28.33
N LYS A 129 13.34 -28.55 -28.53
CA LYS A 129 14.55 -28.01 -27.87
C LYS A 129 14.60 -26.49 -28.04
N ARG A 130 14.37 -25.95 -29.26
CA ARG A 130 14.30 -24.50 -29.50
C ARG A 130 13.18 -23.80 -28.71
N LYS A 131 11.97 -24.36 -28.67
CA LYS A 131 10.84 -23.83 -27.88
C LYS A 131 11.16 -23.83 -26.38
N MET A 132 11.76 -24.91 -25.86
CA MET A 132 12.17 -25.04 -24.45
C MET A 132 13.25 -24.00 -24.09
N MET A 133 14.30 -23.90 -24.90
CA MET A 133 15.38 -22.93 -24.69
C MET A 133 14.89 -21.47 -24.78
N ALA A 134 13.95 -21.18 -25.67
CA ALA A 134 13.31 -19.85 -25.73
C ALA A 134 12.51 -19.53 -24.45
N ARG A 135 11.74 -20.50 -23.92
CA ARG A 135 11.02 -20.37 -22.65
C ARG A 135 11.97 -20.16 -21.47
N LEU A 136 13.06 -20.93 -21.38
CA LEU A 136 14.07 -20.80 -20.33
C LEU A 136 14.76 -19.43 -20.37
N ARG A 137 15.18 -18.97 -21.55
CA ARG A 137 15.80 -17.65 -21.76
C ARG A 137 14.85 -16.52 -21.35
N ALA A 138 13.56 -16.62 -21.66
CA ALA A 138 12.55 -15.65 -21.22
C ALA A 138 12.37 -15.65 -19.69
N GLN A 139 12.29 -16.83 -19.04
CA GLN A 139 12.21 -16.91 -17.58
C GLN A 139 13.45 -16.32 -16.89
N GLN A 140 14.64 -16.57 -17.42
CA GLN A 140 15.90 -15.99 -16.94
C GLN A 140 15.89 -14.46 -17.08
N SER A 141 15.49 -13.92 -18.23
CA SER A 141 15.45 -12.46 -18.43
C SER A 141 14.43 -11.78 -17.51
N TYR A 142 13.26 -12.37 -17.26
CA TYR A 142 12.31 -11.86 -16.26
C TYR A 142 12.87 -11.86 -14.84
N LYS A 143 13.57 -12.95 -14.44
CA LYS A 143 14.26 -13.01 -13.13
C LYS A 143 15.34 -11.93 -13.02
N GLN A 144 16.16 -11.75 -14.06
CA GLN A 144 17.19 -10.72 -14.11
C GLN A 144 16.59 -9.31 -14.05
N ALA A 145 15.56 -9.01 -14.85
CA ALA A 145 14.88 -7.72 -14.83
C ALA A 145 14.24 -7.41 -13.45
N LYS A 146 13.63 -8.41 -12.80
CA LYS A 146 13.11 -8.29 -11.43
C LYS A 146 14.23 -8.03 -10.41
N ALA A 147 15.36 -8.71 -10.52
CA ALA A 147 16.53 -8.50 -9.68
C ALA A 147 17.14 -7.11 -9.87
N MET A 148 17.30 -6.65 -11.12
CA MET A 148 17.78 -5.30 -11.45
C MET A 148 16.84 -4.21 -10.94
N ARG A 149 15.52 -4.38 -11.10
CA ARG A 149 14.51 -3.48 -10.51
C ARG A 149 14.62 -3.43 -8.99
N HIS A 150 14.77 -4.57 -8.34
CA HIS A 150 14.93 -4.66 -6.88
C HIS A 150 16.23 -4.00 -6.39
N SER A 151 17.35 -4.21 -7.10
CA SER A 151 18.62 -3.53 -6.85
C SER A 151 18.47 -2.00 -6.99
N LYS A 152 17.84 -1.52 -8.07
CA LYS A 152 17.56 -0.09 -8.29
C LYS A 152 16.66 0.51 -7.21
N ILE A 153 15.65 -0.22 -6.72
CA ILE A 153 14.81 0.19 -5.59
C ILE A 153 15.65 0.30 -4.31
N LYS A 154 16.46 -0.72 -4.00
CA LYS A 154 17.34 -0.74 -2.82
C LYS A 154 18.38 0.38 -2.84
N SER A 155 19.07 0.59 -3.97
CA SER A 155 20.03 1.68 -4.16
C SER A 155 19.36 3.06 -4.02
N LYS A 156 18.21 3.29 -4.68
CA LYS A 156 17.44 4.54 -4.51
C LYS A 156 17.05 4.77 -3.05
N LYS A 157 16.57 3.73 -2.35
CA LYS A 157 16.18 3.82 -0.94
C LYS A 157 17.39 4.07 -0.02
N PHE A 158 18.51 3.40 -0.26
CA PHE A 158 19.77 3.60 0.46
C PHE A 158 20.24 5.06 0.33
N HIS A 159 20.36 5.60 -0.89
CA HIS A 159 20.78 6.99 -1.08
C HIS A 159 19.74 8.02 -0.60
N GLN A 160 18.45 7.68 -0.54
CA GLN A 160 17.43 8.51 0.11
C GLN A 160 17.65 8.56 1.64
N ILE A 161 17.88 7.40 2.27
CA ILE A 161 18.17 7.32 3.71
C ILE A 161 19.51 8.01 4.03
N GLN A 162 20.55 7.76 3.25
CA GLN A 162 21.88 8.34 3.40
C GLN A 162 21.86 9.87 3.30
N ARG A 163 21.11 10.44 2.34
CA ARG A 163 20.90 11.90 2.25
C ARG A 163 20.18 12.44 3.48
N ARG A 164 19.08 11.80 3.92
CA ARG A 164 18.37 12.18 5.15
C ARG A 164 19.24 12.08 6.41
N ALA A 165 20.11 11.07 6.48
CA ALA A 165 21.05 10.90 7.59
C ALA A 165 22.11 12.03 7.59
N ARG A 166 22.69 12.36 6.43
CA ARG A 166 23.67 13.46 6.30
C ARG A 166 23.06 14.80 6.70
N VAL A 167 21.86 15.13 6.25
CA VAL A 167 21.17 16.37 6.65
C VAL A 167 20.94 16.41 8.16
N LYS A 168 20.53 15.29 8.78
CA LYS A 168 20.40 15.20 10.24
C LYS A 168 21.73 15.31 10.99
N GLN A 169 22.83 14.84 10.42
CA GLN A 169 24.18 15.02 10.97
C GLN A 169 24.60 16.49 10.92
N GLN A 170 24.44 17.15 9.78
CA GLN A 170 24.76 18.57 9.62
C GLN A 170 23.95 19.49 10.55
N LEU A 171 22.68 19.17 10.80
CA LEU A 171 21.86 19.90 11.78
C LEU A 171 22.39 19.72 13.22
N LYS A 172 22.74 18.49 13.61
CA LYS A 172 23.34 18.21 14.93
C LYS A 172 24.71 18.85 15.10
N GLU A 173 25.55 18.79 14.08
CA GLU A 173 26.87 19.45 14.06
C GLU A 173 26.70 20.97 14.25
N PHE A 174 25.67 21.56 13.65
CA PHE A 174 25.33 22.98 13.84
C PHE A 174 24.81 23.29 15.27
N GLU A 175 23.91 22.46 15.82
CA GLU A 175 23.43 22.56 17.21
C GLU A 175 24.59 22.44 18.22
N GLU A 176 25.51 21.49 18.02
CA GLU A 176 26.69 21.32 18.86
C GLU A 176 27.66 22.49 18.75
N LEU A 177 27.89 23.02 17.54
CA LEU A 177 28.71 24.22 17.36
C LEU A 177 28.07 25.45 18.01
N GLN A 178 26.75 25.60 17.97
CA GLN A 178 26.05 26.69 18.64
C GLN A 178 26.21 26.63 20.18
N GLN A 179 26.29 25.42 20.76
CA GLN A 179 26.51 25.24 22.20
C GLN A 179 27.97 25.38 22.63
N LYS A 180 28.92 24.97 21.79
CA LYS A 180 30.36 24.95 22.10
C LYS A 180 31.05 26.27 21.72
N ASP A 181 30.88 26.71 20.48
CA ASP A 181 31.65 27.79 19.84
C ASP A 181 30.72 28.72 19.02
N PRO A 182 30.04 29.69 19.66
CA PRO A 182 29.05 30.53 18.98
C PRO A 182 29.63 31.32 17.78
N GLU A 183 30.91 31.71 17.83
CA GLU A 183 31.59 32.35 16.69
C GLU A 183 31.73 31.43 15.47
N ALA A 184 31.95 30.13 15.67
CA ALA A 184 32.05 29.16 14.59
C ALA A 184 30.69 28.91 13.94
N ALA A 185 29.62 28.87 14.76
CA ALA A 185 28.24 28.80 14.27
C ALA A 185 27.86 30.06 13.45
N LEU A 186 28.27 31.26 13.89
CA LEU A 186 28.07 32.49 13.11
C LEU A 186 28.80 32.45 11.75
N LYS A 187 30.06 32.01 11.70
CA LYS A 187 30.80 31.83 10.43
C LYS A 187 30.11 30.85 9.49
N LYS A 188 29.51 29.77 10.01
CA LYS A 188 28.71 28.82 9.22
C LYS A 188 27.42 29.44 8.68
N LEU A 189 26.75 30.30 9.44
CA LEU A 189 25.61 31.08 8.92
C LEU A 189 26.05 32.08 7.83
N GLU A 190 27.17 32.77 8.00
CA GLU A 190 27.72 33.66 6.96
C GLU A 190 28.08 32.93 5.67
N GLU A 191 28.60 31.69 5.74
CA GLU A 191 28.84 30.85 4.56
C GLU A 191 27.53 30.57 3.79
N LEU A 192 26.44 30.28 4.50
CA LEU A 192 25.11 30.11 3.91
C LEU A 192 24.59 31.43 3.31
N GLU A 193 24.77 32.56 3.99
CA GLU A 193 24.38 33.87 3.45
C GLU A 193 25.22 34.27 2.22
N LYS A 194 26.51 33.92 2.18
CA LYS A 194 27.38 34.12 1.00
C LYS A 194 26.92 33.29 -0.20
N THR A 195 26.61 32.01 -0.01
CA THR A 195 26.07 31.17 -1.11
C THR A 195 24.68 31.65 -1.57
N ARG A 196 23.84 32.12 -0.65
CA ARG A 196 22.56 32.78 -0.96
C ARG A 196 22.72 34.08 -1.76
N ALA A 197 23.67 34.93 -1.39
CA ALA A 197 23.99 36.15 -2.14
C ALA A 197 24.51 35.82 -3.55
N GLN A 198 25.42 34.84 -3.67
CA GLN A 198 25.91 34.36 -4.96
C GLN A 198 24.79 33.81 -5.85
N GLU A 199 23.83 33.05 -5.31
CA GLU A 199 22.68 32.57 -6.09
C GLU A 199 21.77 33.72 -6.56
N ARG A 200 21.52 34.73 -5.71
CA ARG A 200 20.71 35.90 -6.09
C ARG A 200 21.38 36.77 -7.17
N VAL A 201 22.72 36.87 -7.15
CA VAL A 201 23.50 37.61 -8.16
C VAL A 201 23.63 36.82 -9.47
N THR A 202 23.92 35.52 -9.40
CA THR A 202 24.18 34.70 -10.60
C THR A 202 22.92 34.12 -11.24
N LEU A 203 21.80 34.05 -10.51
CA LEU A 203 20.51 33.49 -10.94
C LEU A 203 20.60 32.06 -11.51
N ARG A 204 21.66 31.32 -11.12
CA ARG A 204 22.13 30.11 -11.79
C ARG A 204 21.09 28.97 -11.79
N HIS A 205 20.30 28.84 -10.72
CA HIS A 205 19.30 27.80 -10.58
C HIS A 205 17.87 28.29 -10.87
N ARG A 206 17.69 29.48 -11.45
CA ARG A 206 16.37 29.97 -11.88
C ARG A 206 15.96 29.44 -13.26
N SER A 207 14.65 29.47 -13.53
CA SER A 207 14.03 28.98 -14.77
C SER A 207 14.37 29.85 -16.02
N THR A 208 15.12 30.94 -15.86
CA THR A 208 15.37 31.93 -16.91
C THR A 208 16.34 31.44 -17.99
N GLY A 209 17.23 30.50 -17.68
CA GLY A 209 18.24 29.98 -18.60
C GLY A 209 17.66 29.11 -19.73
N GLN A 210 18.34 29.09 -20.88
CA GLN A 210 17.89 28.33 -22.06
C GLN A 210 17.68 26.82 -21.79
N TRP A 211 18.52 26.23 -20.93
CA TRP A 211 18.34 24.84 -20.48
C TRP A 211 17.00 24.63 -19.77
N ALA A 212 16.66 25.51 -18.82
CA ALA A 212 15.43 25.41 -18.04
C ALA A 212 14.18 25.68 -18.91
N LYS A 213 14.25 26.66 -19.82
CA LYS A 213 13.19 26.93 -20.81
C LYS A 213 12.92 25.73 -21.71
N ASN A 214 13.97 25.14 -22.28
CA ASN A 214 13.85 23.93 -23.12
C ASN A 214 13.33 22.72 -22.32
N LEU A 215 13.74 22.60 -21.05
CA LEU A 215 13.25 21.56 -20.16
C LEU A 215 11.78 21.76 -19.78
N ALA A 216 11.32 23.00 -19.58
CA ALA A 216 9.93 23.33 -19.29
C ALA A 216 8.99 22.95 -20.45
N VAL A 217 9.39 23.20 -21.70
CA VAL A 217 8.64 22.75 -22.88
C VAL A 217 8.51 21.23 -22.90
N ARG A 218 9.59 20.49 -22.60
CA ARG A 218 9.58 19.02 -22.52
C ARG A 218 8.81 18.49 -21.31
N ALA A 219 8.79 19.21 -20.19
CA ALA A 219 8.12 18.81 -18.95
C ALA A 219 6.60 18.62 -19.09
N LYS A 220 6.00 19.14 -20.17
CA LYS A 220 4.60 18.84 -20.55
C LYS A 220 4.41 17.33 -20.79
N TYR A 221 5.32 16.72 -21.56
CA TYR A 221 5.23 15.33 -22.01
C TYR A 221 6.10 14.36 -21.20
N ASP A 222 7.31 14.79 -20.82
CA ASP A 222 8.32 13.94 -20.16
C ASP A 222 8.30 14.06 -18.63
N LYS A 223 8.11 12.93 -17.95
CA LYS A 223 8.13 12.83 -16.48
C LYS A 223 9.52 13.17 -15.90
N ASP A 224 10.59 12.69 -16.54
CA ASP A 224 11.95 12.92 -16.06
C ASP A 224 12.38 14.39 -16.26
N ALA A 225 11.90 15.06 -17.32
CA ALA A 225 12.11 16.50 -17.51
C ALA A 225 11.43 17.33 -16.41
N ARG A 226 10.21 16.93 -16.02
CA ARG A 226 9.46 17.56 -14.92
C ARG A 226 10.17 17.40 -13.57
N ILE A 227 10.73 16.22 -13.30
CA ILE A 227 11.54 15.97 -12.09
C ILE A 227 12.79 16.84 -12.09
N ALA A 228 13.54 16.88 -13.19
CA ALA A 228 14.76 17.67 -13.29
C ALA A 228 14.52 19.20 -13.16
N LEU A 229 13.41 19.70 -13.70
CA LEU A 229 12.98 21.09 -13.50
C LEU A 229 12.61 21.37 -12.04
N ALA A 230 11.83 20.48 -11.42
CA ALA A 230 11.48 20.59 -10.00
C ALA A 230 12.72 20.54 -9.09
N GLU A 231 13.72 19.69 -9.40
CA GLU A 231 15.00 19.65 -8.68
C GLU A 231 15.82 20.94 -8.85
N GLN A 232 15.78 21.58 -10.02
CA GLN A 232 16.43 22.89 -10.24
C GLN A 232 15.75 23.97 -9.39
N LEU A 233 14.42 24.05 -9.44
CA LEU A 233 13.65 25.01 -8.65
C LEU A 233 13.80 24.76 -7.14
N ALA A 234 13.82 23.50 -6.68
CA ALA A 234 14.07 23.13 -5.29
C ALA A 234 15.43 23.66 -4.81
N LYS A 235 16.52 23.41 -5.54
CA LYS A 235 17.85 23.99 -5.23
C LYS A 235 17.82 25.51 -5.19
N SER A 236 17.09 26.13 -6.12
CA SER A 236 16.93 27.59 -6.15
C SER A 236 16.18 28.12 -4.92
N ARG A 237 15.22 27.36 -4.37
CA ARG A 237 14.52 27.68 -3.11
C ARG A 237 15.46 27.45 -1.92
N GLU A 238 16.08 26.27 -1.80
CA GLU A 238 17.05 25.91 -0.76
C GLU A 238 18.15 26.99 -0.59
N LEU A 239 18.71 27.49 -1.69
CA LEU A 239 19.74 28.54 -1.68
C LEU A 239 19.20 29.96 -1.43
N THR A 240 17.90 30.24 -1.63
CA THR A 240 17.34 31.60 -1.52
C THR A 240 16.41 31.84 -0.33
N VAL A 241 15.95 30.78 0.34
CA VAL A 241 15.25 30.85 1.63
C VAL A 241 16.14 31.59 2.64
N LYS A 242 15.56 32.56 3.35
CA LYS A 242 16.23 33.17 4.51
C LYS A 242 15.95 32.26 5.69
N LEU A 243 16.99 31.82 6.40
CA LEU A 243 16.80 31.32 7.76
C LEU A 243 16.30 32.49 8.60
N ALA A 244 15.03 32.46 8.99
CA ALA A 244 14.40 33.51 9.77
C ALA A 244 15.04 33.53 11.17
N LYS A 245 16.00 34.43 11.37
CA LYS A 245 16.61 34.67 12.67
C LYS A 245 15.58 35.35 13.56
N ASN A 246 15.05 34.59 14.52
CA ASN A 246 14.01 34.94 15.49
C ASN A 246 12.58 35.09 14.92
N LYS A 247 11.84 33.97 14.88
CA LYS A 247 10.46 33.94 15.41
C LYS A 247 10.45 32.92 16.55
N GLU A 248 10.49 33.44 17.77
CA GLU A 248 10.24 32.66 18.98
C GLU A 248 8.72 32.66 19.21
N SER A 249 8.19 31.54 19.72
CA SER A 249 6.77 31.28 19.99
C SER A 249 5.80 31.07 18.79
N GLU A 250 4.74 30.34 19.12
CA GLU A 250 3.52 29.98 18.38
C GLU A 250 3.61 28.96 17.23
N SER A 251 2.94 27.84 17.47
CA SER A 251 2.58 26.83 16.48
C SER A 251 1.27 27.25 15.84
N GLU A 252 1.28 27.60 14.55
CA GLU A 252 0.08 27.44 13.72
C GLU A 252 0.46 27.20 12.26
N LYS A 253 -0.44 26.52 11.54
CA LYS A 253 -0.29 26.27 10.10
C LYS A 253 -0.65 27.55 9.35
N GLU A 254 0.34 28.24 8.80
CA GLU A 254 0.08 29.13 7.67
C GLU A 254 -0.07 28.25 6.42
N GLU A 255 -1.32 28.07 5.98
CA GLU A 255 -1.62 27.67 4.61
C GLU A 255 -1.30 28.88 3.73
N GLU A 256 -0.17 28.85 2.99
CA GLU A 256 0.15 29.89 2.00
C GLU A 256 -0.90 29.84 0.88
N GLU A 257 -1.70 30.91 0.76
CA GLU A 257 -2.67 31.11 -0.32
C GLU A 257 -1.97 31.01 -1.68
N GLU A 258 -2.46 30.12 -2.56
CA GLU A 258 -2.07 30.14 -3.97
C GLU A 258 -2.72 31.37 -4.62
N GLU A 259 -1.90 32.38 -4.92
CA GLU A 259 -2.27 33.52 -5.74
C GLU A 259 -2.70 33.02 -7.14
N GLU A 260 -4.00 33.03 -7.40
CA GLU A 260 -4.63 32.43 -8.58
C GLU A 260 -4.35 33.27 -9.84
N GLU A 261 -3.17 33.07 -10.45
CA GLU A 261 -2.88 33.62 -11.79
C GLU A 261 -3.83 32.97 -12.83
N GLU A 262 -4.82 33.77 -13.27
CA GLU A 262 -5.73 33.52 -14.38
C GLU A 262 -5.10 32.68 -15.52
N PRO A 263 -5.69 31.53 -15.89
CA PRO A 263 -5.14 30.69 -16.95
C PRO A 263 -5.22 31.42 -18.30
N PRO A 264 -4.12 31.48 -19.08
CA PRO A 264 -4.14 32.15 -20.37
C PRO A 264 -5.16 31.48 -21.30
N GLN A 265 -6.03 32.30 -21.89
CA GLN A 265 -7.15 31.89 -22.75
C GLN A 265 -6.79 30.69 -23.62
N MET A 266 -7.47 29.56 -23.36
CA MET A 266 -7.36 28.37 -24.18
C MET A 266 -7.73 28.73 -25.62
N GLN A 267 -6.74 28.74 -26.51
CA GLN A 267 -6.99 28.73 -27.95
C GLN A 267 -7.90 27.53 -28.24
N GLN A 268 -9.05 27.81 -28.84
CA GLN A 268 -10.04 26.80 -29.21
C GLN A 268 -9.36 25.78 -30.12
N ILE A 269 -9.21 24.57 -29.60
CA ILE A 269 -8.72 23.45 -30.41
C ILE A 269 -9.88 23.05 -31.32
N GLU A 270 -9.72 23.19 -32.63
CA GLU A 270 -10.61 22.58 -33.62
C GLU A 270 -10.40 21.05 -33.63
N GLU A 271 -10.80 20.38 -32.56
CA GLU A 271 -10.86 18.92 -32.44
C GLU A 271 -12.27 18.44 -32.81
N ASN A 272 -12.59 18.54 -34.10
CA ASN A 272 -13.77 17.93 -34.71
C ASN A 272 -13.34 17.06 -35.90
N ASP A 273 -12.85 15.85 -35.62
CA ASP A 273 -12.84 14.75 -36.59
C ASP A 273 -14.26 14.15 -36.66
N PRO A 274 -15.07 14.42 -37.70
CA PRO A 274 -16.49 14.04 -37.72
C PRO A 274 -16.73 12.52 -37.81
N ASN A 275 -15.67 11.72 -37.95
CA ASN A 275 -15.73 10.27 -38.15
C ASN A 275 -15.45 9.45 -36.87
N ASN A 276 -15.37 10.07 -35.68
CA ASN A 276 -15.23 9.35 -34.40
C ASN A 276 -16.49 9.48 -33.52
N GLU A 277 -17.52 8.74 -33.91
CA GLU A 277 -18.86 8.74 -33.29
C GLU A 277 -18.88 8.39 -31.78
N TRP A 278 -17.80 7.80 -31.25
CA TRP A 278 -17.71 7.40 -29.84
C TRP A 278 -17.24 8.54 -28.93
N LEU A 279 -16.40 9.45 -29.43
CA LEU A 279 -15.93 10.63 -28.70
C LEU A 279 -17.02 11.71 -28.59
N VAL A 280 -17.79 11.91 -29.66
CA VAL A 280 -18.84 12.96 -29.76
C VAL A 280 -19.99 12.74 -28.77
N LYS A 281 -20.30 11.47 -28.43
CA LYS A 281 -21.37 11.14 -27.48
C LYS A 281 -20.95 11.45 -26.04
N GLN A 282 -19.74 11.01 -25.65
CA GLN A 282 -19.21 11.26 -24.30
C GLN A 282 -18.97 12.74 -24.05
N SER A 283 -18.47 13.51 -25.03
CA SER A 283 -18.27 14.95 -24.85
C SER A 283 -19.58 15.68 -24.64
N LYS A 284 -20.64 15.35 -25.40
CA LYS A 284 -21.95 15.99 -25.25
C LYS A 284 -22.63 15.64 -23.93
N GLU A 285 -22.65 14.36 -23.55
CA GLU A 285 -23.19 13.93 -22.24
C GLU A 285 -22.46 14.59 -21.06
N MET A 286 -21.13 14.72 -21.14
CA MET A 286 -20.34 15.38 -20.09
C MET A 286 -20.59 16.90 -20.04
N VAL A 287 -20.72 17.57 -21.20
CA VAL A 287 -21.03 19.01 -21.27
C VAL A 287 -22.45 19.30 -20.76
N ASP A 288 -23.43 18.49 -21.15
CA ASP A 288 -24.81 18.63 -20.68
C ASP A 288 -24.89 18.39 -19.16
N PHE A 289 -24.19 17.37 -18.64
CA PHE A 289 -24.07 17.10 -17.19
C PHE A 289 -23.43 18.26 -16.42
N VAL A 290 -22.29 18.78 -16.88
CA VAL A 290 -21.61 19.92 -16.23
C VAL A 290 -22.49 21.18 -16.28
N SER A 291 -23.22 21.43 -17.37
CA SER A 291 -24.14 22.56 -17.48
C SER A 291 -25.32 22.45 -16.51
N GLY A 292 -25.87 21.25 -16.32
CA GLY A 292 -26.95 20.98 -15.36
C GLY A 292 -26.48 21.15 -13.92
N TYR A 293 -25.28 20.66 -13.60
CA TYR A 293 -24.67 20.82 -12.28
C TYR A 293 -24.38 22.29 -11.94
N ARG A 294 -23.92 23.08 -12.93
CA ARG A 294 -23.67 24.52 -12.76
C ARG A 294 -24.96 25.29 -12.45
N LYS A 295 -26.02 25.06 -13.22
CA LYS A 295 -27.35 25.65 -12.96
C LYS A 295 -27.90 25.26 -11.58
N TYR A 296 -27.75 24.00 -11.18
CA TYR A 296 -28.16 23.55 -9.84
C TYR A 296 -27.43 24.33 -8.73
N TRP A 297 -26.10 24.50 -8.84
CA TRP A 297 -25.34 25.30 -7.88
C TRP A 297 -25.71 26.79 -7.90
N GLU A 298 -25.85 27.42 -9.06
CA GLU A 298 -26.29 28.81 -9.19
C GLU A 298 -27.67 29.02 -8.53
N THR A 299 -28.64 28.12 -8.75
CA THR A 299 -29.95 28.19 -8.07
C THR A 299 -29.88 27.96 -6.55
N LYS A 300 -28.92 27.15 -6.07
CA LYS A 300 -28.72 26.88 -4.65
C LYS A 300 -28.08 28.05 -3.92
N VAL A 301 -27.09 28.71 -4.54
CA VAL A 301 -26.45 29.93 -4.02
C VAL A 301 -27.47 31.07 -3.99
N ASN A 302 -28.17 31.33 -5.09
CA ASN A 302 -29.22 32.36 -5.11
C ASN A 302 -30.32 32.09 -4.07
N LYS A 303 -30.66 30.81 -3.80
CA LYS A 303 -31.63 30.49 -2.74
C LYS A 303 -31.10 30.83 -1.34
N GLN A 304 -29.83 30.53 -1.05
CA GLN A 304 -29.19 30.91 0.22
C GLN A 304 -29.06 32.43 0.39
N GLU A 305 -28.77 33.17 -0.67
CA GLU A 305 -28.71 34.64 -0.63
C GLU A 305 -30.09 35.28 -0.40
N ASN A 306 -31.14 34.73 -0.99
CA ASN A 306 -32.52 35.20 -0.74
C ASN A 306 -33.02 34.82 0.67
N GLU A 307 -32.63 33.67 1.21
CA GLU A 307 -32.98 33.25 2.58
C GLU A 307 -32.15 34.00 3.65
N ALA A 308 -30.94 34.45 3.34
CA ALA A 308 -30.13 35.30 4.22
C ALA A 308 -30.50 36.80 4.14
N GLY A 309 -31.25 37.22 3.11
CA GLY A 309 -31.66 38.61 2.89
C GLY A 309 -32.83 39.09 3.74
N SER A 310 -33.52 38.22 4.48
CA SER A 310 -34.69 38.56 5.30
C SER A 310 -34.61 38.01 6.72
N ASP A 311 -33.82 38.65 7.59
CA ASP A 311 -34.21 38.85 9.01
C ASP A 311 -33.22 39.74 9.79
N THR A 312 -33.54 41.04 9.91
CA THR A 312 -33.12 41.86 11.06
C THR A 312 -34.15 42.96 11.37
N VAL A 313 -34.99 42.80 12.41
CA VAL A 313 -35.36 43.83 13.43
C VAL A 313 -36.09 43.15 14.63
N VAL A 314 -35.31 42.82 15.66
CA VAL A 314 -35.49 43.21 17.08
C VAL A 314 -36.88 43.14 17.80
N LYS A 315 -36.88 42.36 18.91
CA LYS A 315 -37.55 42.49 20.25
C LYS A 315 -38.77 41.63 20.61
N GLY A 316 -38.66 40.93 21.76
CA GLY A 316 -39.77 40.80 22.72
C GLY A 316 -39.98 39.43 23.41
N ASN A 317 -39.35 39.23 24.57
CA ASN A 317 -39.72 38.34 25.70
C ASN A 317 -40.92 37.36 25.56
N ASN A 318 -40.69 36.05 25.76
CA ASN A 318 -41.07 35.30 26.98
C ASN A 318 -40.93 33.76 26.79
N ILE A 319 -40.66 33.06 27.90
CA ILE A 319 -40.66 31.60 28.08
C ILE A 319 -41.74 31.34 29.14
N PRO A 320 -42.70 30.38 28.99
CA PRO A 320 -42.40 28.99 29.31
C PRO A 320 -43.23 27.83 28.69
N CYS A 321 -42.56 26.66 28.69
CA CYS A 321 -43.05 25.30 28.99
C CYS A 321 -43.89 24.46 27.99
N SER A 322 -43.53 23.15 28.07
CA SER A 322 -44.33 21.93 27.89
C SER A 322 -44.53 21.34 26.48
N ASN A 323 -44.23 20.03 26.39
CA ASN A 323 -44.93 18.89 25.74
C ASN A 323 -45.79 19.19 24.48
N GLU A 324 -45.81 18.42 23.39
CA GLU A 324 -45.46 17.03 23.05
C GLU A 324 -45.47 16.90 21.48
N SER A 325 -45.17 15.82 20.74
CA SER A 325 -44.86 14.40 21.00
C SER A 325 -44.02 13.78 19.84
N GLU A 326 -43.59 12.52 20.02
CA GLU A 326 -43.43 11.41 19.05
C GLU A 326 -43.25 11.65 17.52
N MET A 327 -42.27 10.95 16.94
CA MET A 327 -42.40 10.39 15.58
C MET A 327 -41.61 9.08 15.44
N GLU A 328 -42.31 7.94 15.47
CA GLU A 328 -41.79 6.65 14.98
C GLU A 328 -41.99 6.52 13.45
N ASN A 329 -41.13 5.73 12.80
CA ASN A 329 -41.34 5.27 11.42
C ASN A 329 -42.36 4.11 11.40
N PRO A 330 -42.98 3.82 10.23
CA PRO A 330 -42.57 2.56 9.58
C PRO A 330 -42.59 2.57 8.03
N ASN A 331 -41.41 2.29 7.46
CA ASN A 331 -41.07 1.11 6.63
C ASN A 331 -41.88 0.66 5.37
N GLU A 332 -41.09 0.17 4.39
CA GLU A 332 -41.35 -0.88 3.38
C GLU A 332 -42.20 -0.65 2.10
N GLY A 333 -41.66 -1.10 0.95
CA GLY A 333 -42.35 -1.12 -0.36
C GLY A 333 -41.44 -1.30 -1.60
N ASN A 334 -40.95 -2.52 -1.87
CA ASN A 334 -40.01 -2.87 -2.95
C ASN A 334 -40.51 -2.65 -4.41
N THR A 335 -39.58 -2.40 -5.33
CA THR A 335 -39.52 -3.09 -6.65
C THR A 335 -38.08 -3.30 -7.14
N GLU A 336 -37.82 -4.43 -7.79
CA GLU A 336 -36.51 -4.92 -8.25
C GLU A 336 -36.05 -4.32 -9.59
N LEU A 337 -34.74 -4.36 -9.91
CA LEU A 337 -34.23 -4.77 -11.24
C LEU A 337 -32.68 -4.92 -11.30
N LYS A 338 -32.24 -6.17 -11.42
CA LYS A 338 -31.09 -6.75 -12.15
C LYS A 338 -29.83 -5.88 -12.43
N GLN A 339 -28.69 -6.34 -11.91
CA GLN A 339 -27.34 -5.98 -12.39
C GLN A 339 -26.71 -7.13 -13.20
N ASP A 340 -26.23 -6.86 -14.40
CA ASP A 340 -25.60 -7.86 -15.27
C ASP A 340 -24.15 -8.16 -14.88
N LYS A 341 -23.80 -9.46 -14.93
CA LYS A 341 -22.47 -9.98 -14.58
C LYS A 341 -21.55 -10.03 -15.81
N ILE A 342 -20.52 -9.18 -15.84
CA ILE A 342 -19.44 -9.29 -16.82
C ILE A 342 -18.59 -10.54 -16.49
N LYS A 343 -18.49 -11.48 -17.44
CA LYS A 343 -17.58 -12.64 -17.37
C LYS A 343 -16.22 -12.28 -18.00
N PRO A 344 -15.08 -12.78 -17.47
CA PRO A 344 -13.78 -12.61 -18.10
C PRO A 344 -13.67 -13.46 -19.38
N LEU A 345 -13.01 -12.90 -20.40
CA LEU A 345 -12.83 -13.55 -21.70
C LEU A 345 -11.49 -14.29 -21.75
N SER A 346 -11.53 -15.61 -21.56
CA SER A 346 -10.46 -16.53 -21.93
C SER A 346 -11.09 -17.78 -22.50
N ASP A 347 -10.85 -18.05 -23.79
CA ASP A 347 -10.34 -19.33 -24.30
C ASP A 347 -10.21 -19.25 -25.83
N VAL A 348 -9.00 -19.49 -26.32
CA VAL A 348 -8.70 -19.63 -27.75
C VAL A 348 -8.44 -21.12 -27.98
N GLU A 349 -9.43 -21.83 -28.50
CA GLU A 349 -9.29 -23.24 -28.80
C GLU A 349 -8.38 -23.47 -30.01
N ASN A 350 -7.34 -24.28 -29.79
CA ASN A 350 -6.54 -24.82 -30.88
C ASN A 350 -7.35 -25.88 -31.64
N LYS A 351 -7.43 -25.74 -32.96
CA LYS A 351 -7.86 -26.86 -33.82
C LYS A 351 -6.72 -27.85 -33.96
N SER A 352 -6.84 -29.02 -33.35
CA SER A 352 -6.04 -30.21 -33.65
C SER A 352 -6.93 -31.29 -34.26
N SER A 353 -6.49 -31.84 -35.39
CA SER A 353 -7.24 -32.76 -36.23
C SER A 353 -6.86 -34.22 -35.98
N GLU A 354 -7.79 -34.97 -35.41
CA GLU A 354 -7.81 -36.44 -35.36
C GLU A 354 -9.29 -36.82 -35.60
N GLY A 355 -9.67 -37.89 -36.30
CA GLY A 355 -8.88 -39.00 -36.83
C GLY A 355 -9.74 -40.27 -36.85
N ASN A 356 -10.95 -40.19 -37.42
CA ASN A 356 -11.92 -41.27 -37.36
C ASN A 356 -11.63 -42.35 -38.41
N THR A 357 -11.12 -43.49 -37.98
CA THR A 357 -11.17 -44.75 -38.75
C THR A 357 -12.50 -45.45 -38.53
N GLU A 358 -13.11 -45.86 -39.63
CA GLU A 358 -14.34 -46.66 -39.67
C GLU A 358 -14.12 -48.04 -39.03
N LEU A 359 -15.10 -48.53 -38.27
CA LEU A 359 -15.21 -49.95 -37.91
C LEU A 359 -16.69 -50.35 -37.81
N GLU A 360 -16.94 -51.62 -38.08
CA GLU A 360 -18.21 -52.13 -38.60
C GLU A 360 -19.36 -52.17 -37.58
N GLN A 361 -20.58 -52.00 -38.08
CA GLN A 361 -21.80 -52.34 -37.36
C GLN A 361 -22.12 -53.81 -37.61
N ASP A 362 -22.21 -54.62 -36.55
CA ASP A 362 -22.87 -55.92 -36.66
C ASP A 362 -23.84 -56.22 -35.52
N LYS A 363 -24.90 -56.98 -35.86
CA LYS A 363 -26.18 -57.00 -35.14
C LYS A 363 -26.28 -58.16 -34.15
N ILE A 364 -26.62 -57.90 -32.88
CA ILE A 364 -27.24 -58.91 -32.00
C ILE A 364 -28.46 -58.32 -31.26
N LYS A 365 -29.46 -59.18 -31.05
CA LYS A 365 -30.85 -58.89 -30.64
C LYS A 365 -31.00 -58.60 -29.13
N PRO A 366 -32.07 -57.92 -28.68
CA PRO A 366 -32.45 -57.88 -27.28
C PRO A 366 -33.10 -59.20 -26.83
N LEU A 367 -32.77 -59.65 -25.61
CA LEU A 367 -33.62 -60.56 -24.83
C LEU A 367 -34.03 -59.86 -23.52
N SER A 368 -35.19 -60.25 -23.03
CA SER A 368 -35.88 -59.69 -21.87
C SER A 368 -35.54 -60.40 -20.56
N ASP A 369 -36.07 -59.81 -19.48
CA ASP A 369 -36.52 -60.45 -18.24
C ASP A 369 -35.54 -60.67 -17.07
N VAL A 370 -36.01 -60.22 -15.89
CA VAL A 370 -35.86 -60.85 -14.55
C VAL A 370 -34.46 -60.73 -13.90
N GLU A 371 -34.27 -60.37 -12.61
CA GLU A 371 -35.17 -60.33 -11.45
C GLU A 371 -34.78 -59.23 -10.43
N ASN A 372 -35.71 -58.84 -9.55
CA ASN A 372 -35.38 -58.13 -8.29
C ASN A 372 -34.75 -59.09 -7.27
N LYS A 373 -33.76 -58.64 -6.48
CA LYS A 373 -33.64 -58.94 -5.04
C LYS A 373 -32.59 -58.10 -4.31
N SER A 374 -33.03 -57.57 -3.17
CA SER A 374 -32.32 -57.34 -1.89
C SER A 374 -30.96 -56.65 -1.88
#